data_AF-I6TLG7-F1
#
_entry.id   AF-I6TLG7-F1
#
_cell.length_a   1.000
_cell.length_b   1.000
_cell.length_c   1.000
_cell.angle_alpha   90.00
_cell.angle_beta   90.00
_cell.angle_gamma   90.00
#
_symmetry.space_group_name_H-M   'P 1'
#
loop_
_entity.id
_entity.type
_entity.pdbx_description
1 polymer ?
#
loop_
_entity_poly.entity_id
_entity_poly.type
_entity_poly.pdbx_seq_one_letter_code
_entity_poly.pdbx_strand_id
1 'polypeptide(L)'
;SATDTIRKMKDDFKQMETDVNLLMTKMQSITTFSEQITGTLQGTRSQLCRLSEKHSLLKRLQFLSTLPAKLKSLIEEQNYAQAVQDYLHAQKVFAQYGRQPSFDGIQRDCDAIMADLKERLRQDFQRAGNTAQSLTEIGELLLQLDEKTSDLASEMLR
;
A
#
# COMPACT_ATOMS: atom_id res chain seq x y z
N SER A 1 -46.49 37.77 -55.42
CA SER A 1 -47.34 38.45 -54.43
C SER A 1 -46.65 38.49 -53.08
N ALA A 2 -46.58 39.67 -52.44
CA ALA A 2 -45.96 39.84 -51.11
C ALA A 2 -46.65 39.01 -50.01
N THR A 3 -47.94 38.71 -50.18
CA THR A 3 -48.74 37.85 -49.31
C THR A 3 -48.29 36.38 -49.30
N ASP A 4 -47.80 35.83 -50.42
CA ASP A 4 -47.29 34.45 -50.47
C ASP A 4 -45.96 34.31 -49.75
N THR A 5 -45.10 35.33 -49.81
CA THR A 5 -43.85 35.37 -49.06
C THR A 5 -44.12 35.43 -47.56
N ILE A 6 -45.07 36.24 -47.11
CA ILE A 6 -45.47 36.32 -45.69
C ILE A 6 -46.02 34.98 -45.20
N ARG A 7 -46.83 34.28 -46.02
CA ARG A 7 -47.37 32.96 -45.67
C ARG A 7 -46.25 31.92 -45.54
N LYS A 8 -45.33 31.89 -46.50
CA LYS A 8 -44.20 30.97 -46.48
C LYS A 8 -43.27 31.21 -45.29
N MET A 9 -42.93 32.48 -45.00
CA MET A 9 -42.12 32.83 -43.82
C MET A 9 -42.79 32.42 -42.51
N LYS A 10 -44.13 32.49 -42.42
CA LYS A 10 -44.88 32.04 -41.24
C LYS A 10 -44.81 30.52 -41.05
N ASP A 11 -44.87 29.75 -42.14
CA ASP A 11 -44.77 28.30 -42.08
C ASP A 11 -43.33 27.85 -41.78
N ASP A 12 -42.33 28.52 -42.38
CA ASP A 12 -40.91 28.29 -42.09
C ASP A 12 -40.56 28.60 -40.62
N PHE A 13 -41.15 29.66 -40.05
CA PHE A 13 -40.96 30.01 -38.64
C PHE A 13 -41.53 28.94 -37.69
N LYS A 14 -42.70 28.38 -38.03
CA LYS A 14 -43.29 27.27 -37.25
C LYS A 14 -42.45 25.99 -37.34
N GLN A 15 -41.88 25.71 -38.50
CA GLN A 15 -40.98 24.57 -38.68
C GLN A 15 -39.71 24.77 -37.85
N MET A 16 -39.11 25.96 -37.91
CA MET A 16 -37.95 26.31 -37.10
C MET A 16 -38.23 26.20 -35.60
N GLU A 17 -39.38 26.66 -35.12
CA GLU A 17 -39.79 26.53 -33.71
C GLU A 17 -39.89 25.05 -33.30
N THR A 18 -40.43 24.21 -34.18
CA THR A 18 -40.52 22.75 -33.96
C THR A 18 -39.15 22.11 -33.88
N ASP A 19 -38.24 22.48 -34.80
CA ASP A 19 -36.88 21.93 -34.87
C ASP A 19 -36.03 22.36 -33.66
N VAL A 20 -36.18 23.61 -33.19
CA VAL A 20 -35.52 24.11 -31.98
C VAL A 20 -36.02 23.38 -30.73
N ASN A 21 -37.33 23.15 -30.62
CA ASN A 21 -37.91 22.38 -29.51
C ASN A 21 -37.43 20.91 -29.51
N LEU A 22 -37.32 20.30 -30.70
CA LEU A 22 -36.77 18.95 -30.84
C LEU A 22 -35.29 18.91 -30.42
N LEU A 23 -34.49 19.89 -30.86
CA LEU A 23 -33.08 20.00 -30.48
C LEU A 23 -32.91 20.17 -28.97
N MET A 24 -33.70 21.04 -28.34
CA MET A 24 -33.69 21.25 -26.90
C MET A 24 -33.98 19.94 -26.14
N THR A 25 -34.98 19.19 -26.58
CA THR A 25 -35.34 17.88 -26.01
C THR A 25 -34.21 16.86 -26.14
N LYS A 26 -33.54 16.84 -27.30
CA LYS A 26 -32.38 15.96 -27.55
C LYS A 26 -31.18 16.35 -26.70
N MET A 27 -30.87 17.64 -26.59
CA MET A 27 -29.78 18.13 -25.72
C MET A 27 -30.04 17.82 -24.25
N GLN A 28 -31.29 17.94 -23.80
CA GLN A 28 -31.67 17.56 -22.44
C GLN A 28 -31.51 16.06 -22.21
N SER A 29 -31.92 15.23 -23.16
CA SER A 29 -31.72 13.77 -23.08
C SER A 29 -30.23 13.38 -23.05
N ILE A 30 -29.39 14.06 -23.85
CA ILE A 30 -27.94 13.86 -23.85
C ILE A 30 -27.34 14.27 -22.50
N THR A 31 -27.79 15.39 -21.93
CA THR A 31 -27.33 15.88 -20.63
C THR A 31 -27.67 14.89 -19.52
N THR A 32 -28.93 14.46 -19.44
CA THR A 32 -29.37 13.46 -18.45
C THR A 32 -28.61 12.14 -18.60
N PHE A 33 -28.38 11.67 -19.83
CA PHE A 33 -27.63 10.44 -20.07
C PHE A 33 -26.16 10.59 -19.68
N SER A 34 -25.55 11.75 -19.94
CA SER A 34 -24.18 12.06 -19.50
C SER A 34 -24.05 12.12 -17.98
N GLU A 35 -25.04 12.70 -17.29
CA GLU A 35 -25.11 12.71 -15.82
C GLU A 35 -25.24 11.29 -15.25
N GLN A 36 -26.08 10.45 -15.85
CA GLN A 36 -26.23 9.04 -15.45
C GLN A 36 -24.95 8.23 -15.64
N ILE A 37 -24.27 8.40 -16.78
CA ILE A 37 -22.96 7.78 -17.05
C ILE A 37 -21.96 8.23 -15.98
N THR A 38 -21.88 9.54 -15.73
CA THR A 38 -20.95 10.11 -14.75
C THR A 38 -21.23 9.57 -13.34
N GLY A 39 -22.49 9.53 -12.92
CA GLY A 39 -22.89 8.99 -11.62
C GLY A 39 -22.55 7.51 -11.47
N THR A 40 -22.78 6.71 -12.53
CA THR A 40 -22.45 5.27 -12.52
C THR A 40 -20.94 5.04 -12.45
N LEU A 41 -20.15 5.77 -13.25
CA LEU A 41 -18.68 5.71 -13.21
C LEU A 41 -18.13 6.11 -11.84
N GLN A 42 -18.65 7.17 -11.24
CA GLN A 42 -18.23 7.63 -9.91
C GLN A 42 -18.58 6.59 -8.83
N GLY A 43 -19.76 5.97 -8.92
CA GLY A 43 -20.17 4.86 -8.04
C GLY A 43 -19.23 3.66 -8.15
N THR A 44 -18.95 3.20 -9.37
CA THR A 44 -18.03 2.08 -9.63
C THR A 44 -16.61 2.39 -9.16
N ARG A 45 -16.10 3.60 -9.42
CA ARG A 45 -14.76 4.04 -8.93
C ARG A 45 -14.70 4.02 -7.41
N SER A 46 -15.74 4.49 -6.74
CA SER A 46 -15.82 4.50 -5.27
C SER A 46 -15.87 3.08 -4.70
N GLN A 47 -16.62 2.17 -5.33
CA GLN A 47 -16.63 0.76 -4.95
C GLN A 47 -15.28 0.09 -5.17
N LEU A 48 -14.61 0.39 -6.29
CA LEU A 48 -13.28 -0.12 -6.61
C LEU A 48 -12.24 0.37 -5.59
N CYS A 49 -12.24 1.66 -5.23
CA CYS A 49 -11.38 2.19 -4.18
C CYS A 49 -11.61 1.49 -2.83
N ARG A 50 -12.87 1.33 -2.40
CA ARG A 50 -13.20 0.64 -1.13
C ARG A 50 -12.77 -0.83 -1.13
N LEU A 51 -12.90 -1.52 -2.26
CA LEU A 51 -12.48 -2.91 -2.38
C LEU A 51 -10.95 -3.03 -2.40
N SER A 52 -10.26 -2.15 -3.12
CA SER A 52 -8.79 -2.09 -3.13
C SER A 52 -8.22 -1.76 -1.76
N GLU A 53 -8.84 -0.84 -1.01
CA GLU A 53 -8.47 -0.54 0.38
C GLU A 53 -8.58 -1.78 1.27
N LYS A 54 -9.73 -2.45 1.27
CA LYS A 54 -9.93 -3.70 2.01
C LYS A 54 -8.95 -4.80 1.60
N HIS A 55 -8.72 -4.97 0.29
CA HIS A 55 -7.79 -5.97 -0.23
C HIS A 55 -6.33 -5.67 0.15
N SER A 56 -5.94 -4.40 0.14
CA SER A 56 -4.60 -3.97 0.58
C SER A 56 -4.40 -4.21 2.07
N LEU A 57 -5.41 -3.92 2.90
CA LEU A 57 -5.41 -4.22 4.32
C LEU A 57 -5.31 -5.72 4.57
N LEU A 58 -6.08 -6.55 3.84
CA LEU A 58 -6.09 -8.00 4.01
C LEU A 58 -4.74 -8.64 3.63
N LYS A 59 -4.18 -8.25 2.48
CA LYS A 59 -2.84 -8.72 2.05
C LYS A 59 -1.76 -8.34 3.06
N ARG A 60 -1.85 -7.15 3.63
CA ARG A 60 -0.90 -6.66 4.64
C ARG A 60 -1.09 -7.36 5.98
N LEU A 61 -2.32 -7.64 6.40
CA LEU A 61 -2.61 -8.46 7.58
C LEU A 61 -2.07 -9.88 7.42
N GLN A 62 -2.26 -10.50 6.26
CA GLN A 62 -1.67 -11.80 5.95
C GLN A 62 -0.15 -11.75 6.01
N PHE A 63 0.49 -10.73 5.43
CA PHE A 63 1.93 -10.54 5.50
C PHE A 63 2.42 -10.39 6.94
N LEU A 64 1.78 -9.54 7.75
CA LEU A 64 2.17 -9.34 9.16
C LEU A 64 1.95 -10.59 10.01
N SER A 65 0.87 -11.35 9.77
CA SER A 65 0.61 -12.60 10.51
C SER A 65 1.59 -13.72 10.16
N THR A 66 2.11 -13.74 8.93
CA THR A 66 3.06 -14.76 8.47
C THR A 66 4.51 -14.36 8.71
N LEU A 67 4.79 -13.09 9.01
CA LEU A 67 6.12 -12.56 9.24
C LEU A 67 6.87 -13.26 10.41
N PRO A 68 6.28 -13.52 11.60
CA PRO A 68 6.99 -14.21 12.68
C PRO A 68 7.38 -15.64 12.30
N ALA A 69 6.51 -16.35 11.57
CA ALA A 69 6.80 -17.70 11.08
C ALA A 69 7.92 -17.68 10.02
N LYS A 70 7.90 -16.68 9.14
CA LYS A 70 8.94 -16.50 8.11
C LYS A 70 10.29 -16.15 8.73
N LEU A 71 10.31 -15.26 9.73
CA LEU A 71 11.52 -14.93 10.49
C LEU A 71 12.10 -16.17 11.18
N LYS A 72 11.26 -16.99 11.84
CA LYS A 72 11.73 -18.25 12.44
C LYS A 72 12.35 -19.21 11.42
N SER A 73 11.72 -19.38 10.25
CA SER A 73 12.27 -20.22 9.17
C SER A 73 13.62 -19.71 8.67
N LEU A 74 13.77 -18.40 8.49
CA LEU A 74 15.04 -17.80 8.04
C LEU A 74 16.16 -17.96 9.08
N ILE A 75 15.82 -17.94 10.36
CA ILE A 75 16.76 -18.22 11.46
C ILE A 75 17.18 -19.70 11.47
N GLU A 76 16.25 -20.62 11.23
CA GLU A 76 16.55 -22.06 11.11
C GLU A 76 17.45 -22.36 9.90
N GLU A 77 17.28 -21.64 8.80
CA GLU A 77 18.10 -21.74 7.58
C GLU A 77 19.47 -21.02 7.69
N GLN A 78 19.80 -20.43 8.84
CA GLN A 78 21.00 -19.58 9.04
C GLN A 78 21.10 -18.39 8.08
N ASN A 79 20.00 -17.98 7.46
CA ASN A 79 19.97 -16.85 6.53
C ASN A 79 19.67 -15.54 7.27
N TYR A 80 20.67 -15.10 8.03
CA TYR A 80 20.57 -13.94 8.92
C TYR A 80 20.39 -12.63 8.15
N ALA A 81 21.01 -12.49 6.97
CA ALA A 81 20.90 -11.29 6.14
C ALA A 81 19.45 -11.02 5.70
N GLN A 82 18.78 -12.06 5.21
CA GLN A 82 17.40 -11.93 4.76
C GLN A 82 16.46 -11.70 5.95
N ALA A 83 16.70 -12.33 7.10
CA ALA A 83 15.89 -12.13 8.30
C ALA A 83 15.91 -10.67 8.78
N VAL A 84 17.08 -10.04 8.78
CA VAL A 84 17.23 -8.62 9.17
C VAL A 84 16.55 -7.69 8.18
N GLN A 85 16.72 -7.91 6.88
CA GLN A 85 16.08 -7.10 5.84
C GLN A 85 14.55 -7.22 5.87
N ASP A 86 14.03 -8.44 6.03
CA ASP A 86 12.58 -8.68 6.15
C ASP A 86 12.02 -8.00 7.42
N TYR A 87 12.76 -8.04 8.53
CA TYR A 87 12.39 -7.34 9.77
C TYR A 87 12.42 -5.80 9.61
N LEU A 88 13.44 -5.23 8.99
CA LEU A 88 13.51 -3.78 8.72
C LEU A 88 12.37 -3.33 7.81
N HIS A 89 12.04 -4.14 6.79
CA HIS A 89 10.90 -3.87 5.93
C HIS A 89 9.60 -3.91 6.73
N ALA A 90 9.42 -4.91 7.58
CA ALA A 90 8.28 -5.00 8.47
C ALA A 90 8.19 -3.83 9.46
N GLN A 91 9.29 -3.38 10.04
CA GLN A 91 9.33 -2.24 10.96
C GLN A 91 8.83 -0.96 10.27
N LYS A 92 9.18 -0.73 9.00
CA LYS A 92 8.65 0.40 8.20
C LYS A 92 7.14 0.25 7.97
N VAL A 93 6.65 -0.97 7.76
CA VAL A 93 5.22 -1.25 7.65
C VAL A 93 4.52 -1.00 9.00
N PHE A 94 5.06 -1.49 10.12
CA PHE A 94 4.51 -1.20 11.45
C PHE A 94 4.47 0.31 11.74
N ALA A 95 5.51 1.07 11.40
CA ALA A 95 5.52 2.53 11.58
C ALA A 95 4.42 3.26 10.77
N GLN A 96 4.08 2.77 9.57
CA GLN A 96 3.01 3.34 8.75
C GLN A 96 1.60 3.00 9.26
N TYR A 97 1.42 1.86 9.96
CA TYR A 97 0.10 1.35 10.36
C TYR A 97 -0.07 1.22 11.89
N GLY A 98 0.91 1.68 12.68
CA GLY A 98 1.10 1.45 14.12
C GLY A 98 0.11 2.14 15.07
N ARG A 99 -1.10 2.47 14.61
CA ARG A 99 -2.19 2.91 15.51
C ARG A 99 -3.10 1.78 15.97
N GLN A 100 -2.89 0.55 15.49
CA GLN A 100 -3.78 -0.56 15.80
C GLN A 100 -3.14 -1.51 16.82
N PRO A 101 -3.71 -1.66 18.03
CA PRO A 101 -3.12 -2.45 19.12
C PRO A 101 -3.02 -3.95 18.80
N SER A 102 -3.75 -4.44 17.79
CA SER A 102 -3.62 -5.82 17.28
C SER A 102 -2.24 -6.09 16.67
N PHE A 103 -1.53 -5.06 16.19
CA PHE A 103 -0.20 -5.22 15.60
C PHE A 103 0.94 -5.09 16.62
N ASP A 104 0.69 -4.46 17.77
CA ASP A 104 1.69 -4.35 18.84
C ASP A 104 2.14 -5.73 19.34
N GLY A 105 1.23 -6.71 19.40
CA GLY A 105 1.56 -8.09 19.77
C GLY A 105 2.51 -8.75 18.76
N ILE A 106 2.20 -8.62 17.46
CA ILE A 106 3.03 -9.17 16.38
C ILE A 106 4.39 -8.47 16.33
N GLN A 107 4.42 -7.16 16.54
CA GLN A 107 5.67 -6.41 16.60
C GLN A 107 6.54 -6.89 17.77
N ARG A 108 5.98 -7.06 18.97
CA ARG A 108 6.71 -7.62 20.11
C ARG A 108 7.22 -9.03 19.84
N ASP A 109 6.45 -9.88 19.17
CA ASP A 109 6.89 -11.22 18.79
C ASP A 109 8.07 -11.17 17.81
N CYS A 110 8.02 -10.28 16.81
CA CYS A 110 9.13 -10.05 15.88
C CYS A 110 10.37 -9.49 16.58
N ASP A 111 10.19 -8.56 17.51
CA ASP A 111 11.27 -7.98 18.32
C ASP A 111 11.93 -9.05 19.21
N ALA A 112 11.12 -9.94 19.81
CA ALA A 112 11.62 -11.06 20.62
C ALA A 112 12.38 -12.08 19.78
N ILE A 113 11.90 -12.42 18.58
CA ILE A 113 12.60 -13.29 17.64
C ILE A 113 13.94 -12.66 17.21
N MET A 114 13.97 -11.36 16.95
CA MET A 114 15.19 -10.65 16.58
C MET A 114 16.18 -10.55 17.76
N ALA A 115 15.69 -10.41 18.99
CA ALA A 115 16.51 -10.45 20.19
C ALA A 115 17.16 -11.83 20.40
N ASP A 116 16.41 -12.92 20.21
CA ASP A 116 16.97 -14.29 20.24
C ASP A 116 18.02 -14.49 19.14
N LEU A 117 17.78 -13.92 17.96
CA LEU A 117 18.75 -13.96 16.86
C LEU A 117 20.05 -13.21 17.20
N LYS A 118 19.94 -12.01 17.78
CA LYS A 118 21.11 -11.24 18.22
C LYS A 118 21.93 -12.00 19.26
N GLU A 119 21.25 -12.65 20.22
CA GLU A 119 21.92 -13.43 21.25
C GLU A 119 22.62 -14.67 20.68
N ARG A 120 21.97 -15.40 19.76
CA ARG A 120 22.59 -16.52 19.03
C ARG A 120 23.80 -16.07 18.22
N LEU A 121 23.69 -14.96 17.49
CA LEU A 121 24.81 -14.40 16.72
C LEU A 121 25.97 -13.98 17.62
N ARG A 122 25.70 -13.39 18.80
CA ARG A 122 26.74 -13.06 19.78
C ARG A 122 27.42 -14.32 20.35
N GLN A 123 26.64 -15.35 20.67
CA GLN A 123 27.19 -16.62 21.17
C GLN A 123 28.00 -17.36 20.10
N ASP A 124 27.53 -17.35 18.85
CA ASP A 124 28.26 -17.91 17.71
C ASP A 124 29.53 -17.11 17.41
N PHE A 125 29.50 -15.77 17.52
CA PHE A 125 30.69 -14.93 17.40
C PHE A 125 31.72 -15.22 18.51
N GLN A 126 31.27 -15.44 19.75
CA GLN A 126 32.14 -15.79 20.88
C GLN A 126 32.67 -17.24 20.80
N ARG A 127 31.89 -18.18 20.24
CA ARG A 127 32.30 -19.59 20.08
C ARG A 127 33.13 -19.84 18.83
N ALA A 128 32.82 -19.15 17.73
CA ALA A 128 33.47 -19.31 16.44
C ALA A 128 34.54 -18.23 16.26
N GLY A 129 35.72 -18.47 16.82
CA GLY A 129 36.97 -17.96 16.25
C GLY A 129 37.30 -18.60 14.89
N ASN A 130 36.30 -19.04 14.12
CA ASN A 130 36.45 -19.87 12.93
C ASN A 130 35.82 -19.15 11.73
N THR A 131 36.71 -18.70 10.83
CA THR A 131 36.49 -18.04 9.53
C THR A 131 36.20 -16.53 9.58
N ALA A 132 37.22 -15.72 9.34
CA ALA A 132 37.16 -14.25 9.31
C ALA A 132 36.09 -13.67 8.36
N GLN A 133 35.71 -14.41 7.31
CA GLN A 133 34.72 -13.95 6.31
C GLN A 133 33.28 -13.98 6.83
N SER A 134 32.85 -15.08 7.46
CA SER A 134 31.52 -15.17 8.08
C SER A 134 31.38 -14.25 9.29
N LEU A 135 32.47 -14.01 10.03
CA LEU A 135 32.52 -13.02 11.11
C LEU A 135 32.36 -11.58 10.60
N THR A 136 32.85 -11.27 9.39
CA THR A 136 32.70 -9.94 8.79
C THR A 136 31.27 -9.72 8.31
N GLU A 137 30.64 -10.72 7.66
CA GLU A 137 29.22 -10.65 7.29
C GLU A 137 28.30 -10.58 8.51
N ILE A 138 28.55 -11.38 9.55
CA ILE A 138 27.79 -11.32 10.81
C ILE A 138 28.00 -9.96 11.50
N GLY A 139 29.22 -9.43 11.49
CA GLY A 139 29.56 -8.10 12.01
C GLY A 139 28.86 -6.97 11.25
N GLU A 140 28.80 -7.04 9.92
CA GLU A 140 28.08 -6.08 9.07
C GLU A 140 26.56 -6.16 9.27
N LEU A 141 26.01 -7.37 9.45
CA LEU A 141 24.58 -7.56 9.75
C LEU A 141 24.22 -7.08 11.15
N LEU A 142 25.10 -7.28 12.12
CA LEU A 142 24.96 -6.70 13.45
C LEU A 142 25.04 -5.18 13.38
N LEU A 143 25.95 -4.60 12.60
CA LEU A 143 26.04 -3.14 12.36
C LEU A 143 24.80 -2.59 11.63
N GLN A 144 24.22 -3.31 10.67
CA GLN A 144 22.95 -2.93 10.03
C GLN A 144 21.75 -3.03 10.97
N LEU A 145 21.77 -3.98 11.92
CA LEU A 145 20.83 -4.04 13.04
C LEU A 145 21.11 -2.93 14.09
N ASP A 146 22.31 -2.33 14.07
CA ASP A 146 22.82 -1.33 15.02
C ASP A 146 22.76 0.12 14.51
N GLU A 147 22.38 0.36 13.24
CA GLU A 147 22.04 1.73 12.76
C GLU A 147 20.91 2.39 13.56
N LYS A 148 20.23 1.63 14.44
CA LYS A 148 19.27 2.13 15.42
C LYS A 148 19.57 1.79 16.88
N THR A 149 20.67 1.13 17.22
CA THR A 149 21.05 0.92 18.63
C THR A 149 22.37 1.60 18.93
N SER A 150 22.27 2.92 19.11
CA SER A 150 23.20 3.84 19.76
C SER A 150 23.80 3.35 21.11
N ASP A 151 23.54 2.13 21.55
CA ASP A 151 24.01 1.54 22.81
C ASP A 151 25.15 0.52 22.64
N LEU A 152 25.36 -0.09 21.46
CA LEU A 152 26.46 -1.06 21.29
C LEU A 152 27.83 -0.37 21.22
N ALA A 153 27.88 0.83 20.65
CA ALA A 153 29.07 1.67 20.62
C ALA A 153 29.56 2.06 22.04
N SER A 154 28.65 2.12 23.01
CA SER A 154 28.94 2.44 24.41
C SER A 154 29.62 1.27 25.15
N GLU A 155 29.29 0.03 24.77
CA GLU A 155 29.81 -1.18 25.41
C GLU A 155 31.13 -1.66 24.76
N MET A 156 31.40 -1.27 23.50
CA MET A 156 32.67 -1.53 22.81
C MET A 156 33.80 -0.54 23.16
N LEU A 157 33.50 0.53 23.91
CA LEU A 157 34.47 1.53 24.39
C LEU A 157 34.85 1.34 25.87
N ARG A 158 34.61 0.16 26.46
CA ARG A 158 35.03 -0.16 27.83
C ARG A 158 35.86 -1.42 27.93
#